data_AF-A0A351KRJ8-F1
#
_entry.id   AF-A0A351KRJ8-F1
#
_cell.length_a   1.000
_cell.length_b   1.000
_cell.length_c   1.000
_cell.angle_alpha   90.00
_cell.angle_beta   90.00
_cell.angle_gamma   90.00
#
_symmetry.space_group_name_H-M   'P 1'
#
loop_
_entity.id
_entity.type
_entity.pdbx_description
1 polymer ?
#
loop_
_entity_poly.entity_id
_entity_poly.type
_entity_poly.pdbx_seq_one_letter_code
_entity_poly.pdbx_strand_id
1 'polypeptide(L)'
;NSTLHRDYLVGPGDFLAFEAKQGRIPKGSIVLIRTGYDRFWPDARQYLGTDERGESAIPKLHFPGLSPEGARWLVEQRDVRAVGLDTASIDYGQSRLFESHRILALHAVPIFENLKGLDQLPVTGALVVALPMKIEGGSGAPLRAIAFIADNP
;
A
#
# COMPACT_ATOMS: atom_id res chain seq x y z
N ASN A 1 6.75 11.04 6.46
CA ASN A 1 6.96 10.87 7.92
C ASN A 1 6.84 9.41 8.39
N SER A 2 6.58 8.45 7.50
CA SER A 2 6.48 7.01 7.78
C SER A 2 7.82 6.30 8.03
N THR A 3 8.95 6.90 7.64
CA THR A 3 10.28 6.31 7.80
C THR A 3 10.82 6.35 9.24
N LEU A 4 10.22 7.17 10.11
CA LEU A 4 10.66 7.38 11.49
C LEU A 4 9.90 6.50 12.50
N HIS A 5 8.76 5.91 12.10
CA HIS A 5 7.93 5.10 12.99
C HIS A 5 7.48 3.84 12.26
N ARG A 6 8.03 2.68 12.66
CA ARG A 6 7.80 1.40 11.98
C ARG A 6 6.34 0.96 12.01
N ASP A 7 5.56 1.42 12.97
CA ASP A 7 4.13 1.09 13.08
C ASP A 7 3.23 2.27 12.66
N TYR A 8 3.74 3.17 11.80
CA TYR A 8 2.95 4.31 11.34
C TYR A 8 1.75 3.86 10.51
N LEU A 9 0.60 4.47 10.77
CA LEU A 9 -0.63 4.24 10.02
C LEU A 9 -0.96 5.47 9.18
N VAL A 10 -0.90 5.30 7.86
CA VAL A 10 -1.32 6.33 6.89
C VAL A 10 -2.83 6.47 6.97
N GLY A 11 -3.31 7.68 7.20
CA GLY A 11 -4.72 7.96 7.44
C GLY A 11 -5.27 9.12 6.62
N PRO A 12 -6.53 9.53 6.89
CA PRO A 12 -7.18 10.63 6.18
C PRO A 12 -6.39 11.95 6.22
N GLY A 13 -5.71 12.22 7.34
CA GLY A 13 -4.87 13.41 7.50
C GLY A 13 -3.71 13.46 6.50
N ASP A 14 -3.08 12.32 6.19
CA ASP A 14 -2.01 12.24 5.20
C ASP A 14 -2.52 12.52 3.79
N PHE A 15 -3.68 11.97 3.45
CA PHE A 15 -4.31 12.20 2.14
C PHE A 15 -4.74 13.66 1.97
N LEU A 16 -5.32 14.28 3.01
CA LEU A 16 -5.66 15.70 2.98
C LEU A 16 -4.40 16.57 2.85
N ALA A 17 -3.31 16.23 3.56
CA ALA A 17 -2.04 16.94 3.45
C ALA A 17 -1.38 16.77 2.07
N PHE A 18 -1.54 15.60 1.43
CA PHE A 18 -1.14 15.37 0.05
C PHE A 18 -1.95 16.27 -0.90
N GLU A 19 -3.28 16.26 -0.77
CA GLU A 19 -4.17 17.01 -1.67
C GLU A 19 -3.99 18.53 -1.56
N ALA A 20 -3.67 19.03 -0.37
CA ALA A 20 -3.36 20.44 -0.16
C ALA A 20 -2.15 20.90 -1.00
N LYS A 21 -1.26 19.98 -1.40
CA LYS A 21 -0.05 20.26 -2.18
C LYS A 21 -0.19 19.88 -3.65
N GLN A 22 -0.88 18.78 -3.94
CA GLN A 22 -0.91 18.13 -5.25
C GLN A 22 -2.26 18.27 -5.97
N GLY A 23 -3.25 18.85 -5.30
CA GLY A 23 -4.63 18.84 -5.75
C GLY A 23 -5.36 17.56 -5.35
N ARG A 24 -6.67 17.56 -5.54
CA ARG A 24 -7.55 16.46 -5.15
C ARG A 24 -7.17 15.16 -5.86
N ILE A 25 -7.12 14.05 -5.13
CA ILE A 25 -7.01 12.69 -5.68
C ILE A 25 -8.21 12.46 -6.63
N PRO A 26 -7.97 12.24 -7.93
CA PRO A 26 -9.05 12.05 -8.88
C PRO A 26 -9.83 10.76 -8.61
N LYS A 27 -11.14 10.78 -8.91
CA LYS A 27 -11.97 9.58 -8.96
C LYS A 27 -11.35 8.57 -9.93
N GLY A 28 -11.37 7.29 -9.59
CA GLY A 28 -10.84 6.25 -10.46
C GLY A 28 -9.32 6.03 -10.36
N SER A 29 -8.63 6.77 -9.50
CA SER A 29 -7.16 6.69 -9.39
C SER A 29 -6.67 5.41 -8.73
N ILE A 30 -5.44 5.04 -9.03
CA ILE A 30 -4.63 4.12 -8.23
C ILE A 30 -3.85 4.98 -7.22
N VAL A 31 -3.94 4.65 -5.93
CA VAL A 31 -3.18 5.33 -4.88
C VAL A 31 -2.03 4.45 -4.44
N LEU A 32 -0.79 4.92 -4.63
CA LEU A 32 0.42 4.23 -4.18
C LEU A 32 1.00 4.94 -2.96
N ILE A 33 1.06 4.24 -1.84
CA ILE A 33 1.58 4.73 -0.56
C ILE A 33 3.06 4.37 -0.48
N ARG A 34 3.92 5.37 -0.71
CA ARG A 34 5.37 5.21 -0.52
C ARG A 34 5.75 5.38 0.94
N THR A 35 6.10 4.27 1.60
CA THR A 35 6.64 4.31 2.97
C THR A 35 8.17 4.29 3.00
N GLY A 36 8.80 3.88 1.91
CA GLY A 36 10.23 3.60 1.78
C GLY A 36 10.65 2.31 2.47
N TYR A 37 9.75 1.36 2.71
CA TYR A 37 10.09 0.11 3.41
C TYR A 37 10.74 -0.93 2.52
N ASP A 38 10.57 -0.82 1.19
CA ASP A 38 11.20 -1.67 0.20
C ASP A 38 12.73 -1.72 0.32
N ARG A 39 13.36 -0.67 0.88
CA ARG A 39 14.80 -0.62 1.16
C ARG A 39 15.30 -1.75 2.07
N PHE A 40 14.43 -2.30 2.92
CA PHE A 40 14.81 -3.34 3.90
C PHE A 40 14.76 -4.75 3.29
N TRP A 41 14.16 -4.91 2.12
CA TRP A 41 14.18 -6.18 1.40
C TRP A 41 15.60 -6.50 0.88
N PRO A 42 16.09 -7.76 0.97
CA PRO A 42 15.39 -8.99 1.41
C PRO A 42 15.64 -9.39 2.87
N ASP A 43 16.16 -8.51 3.72
CA ASP A 43 16.43 -8.83 5.13
C ASP A 43 15.11 -8.92 5.91
N ALA A 44 14.69 -10.15 6.23
CA ALA A 44 13.42 -10.39 6.92
C ALA A 44 13.32 -9.66 8.27
N ARG A 45 14.40 -9.59 9.05
CA ARG A 45 14.39 -8.91 10.35
C ARG A 45 14.19 -7.40 10.19
N GLN A 46 14.78 -6.82 9.14
CA GLN A 46 14.58 -5.39 8.84
C GLN A 46 13.23 -5.13 8.15
N TYR A 47 12.78 -6.01 7.27
CA TYR A 47 11.56 -5.84 6.47
C TYR A 47 10.27 -6.21 7.20
N LEU A 48 10.33 -7.16 8.13
CA LEU A 48 9.17 -7.60 8.89
C LEU A 48 9.25 -7.19 10.37
N GLY A 49 10.42 -6.76 10.87
CA GLY A 49 10.65 -6.53 12.29
C GLY A 49 11.12 -7.78 13.05
N THR A 50 10.95 -8.97 12.46
CA THR A 50 11.38 -10.26 13.00
C THR A 50 11.66 -11.24 11.87
N ASP A 51 12.53 -12.22 12.11
CA ASP A 51 12.75 -13.40 11.27
C ASP A 51 11.98 -14.64 11.77
N GLU A 52 11.27 -14.51 12.90
CA GLU A 52 10.40 -15.55 13.44
C GLU A 52 9.19 -15.80 12.54
N ARG A 53 8.66 -17.03 12.58
CA ARG A 53 7.54 -17.49 11.73
C ARG A 53 6.42 -18.08 12.58
N GLY A 54 5.22 -18.09 12.00
CA GLY A 54 4.01 -18.63 12.64
C GLY A 54 3.22 -17.57 13.41
N GLU A 55 2.10 -17.96 14.00
CA GLU A 55 1.17 -17.06 14.68
C GLU A 55 1.81 -16.30 15.86
N SER A 56 2.76 -16.93 16.55
CA SER A 56 3.52 -16.32 17.65
C SER A 56 4.41 -15.15 17.19
N ALA A 57 4.72 -15.06 15.89
CA ALA A 57 5.50 -13.97 15.32
C ALA A 57 4.64 -12.73 15.00
N ILE A 58 3.31 -12.85 14.87
CA ILE A 58 2.41 -11.74 14.51
C ILE A 58 2.60 -10.51 15.41
N PRO A 59 2.67 -10.62 16.76
CA PRO A 59 2.88 -9.46 17.62
C PRO A 59 4.27 -8.80 17.45
N LYS A 60 5.21 -9.50 16.82
CA LYS A 60 6.60 -9.07 16.59
C LYS A 60 6.80 -8.51 15.18
N LEU A 61 5.76 -8.49 14.34
CA LEU A 61 5.82 -7.87 13.02
C LEU A 61 5.74 -6.36 13.19
N HIS A 62 6.70 -5.60 12.64
CA HIS A 62 6.72 -4.14 12.68
C HIS A 62 6.99 -3.60 11.29
N PHE A 63 5.96 -3.05 10.65
CA PHE A 63 6.01 -2.32 9.40
C PHE A 63 4.75 -1.46 9.24
N PRO A 64 4.84 -0.31 8.54
CA PRO A 64 3.74 0.63 8.46
C PRO A 64 2.64 0.09 7.55
N GLY A 65 1.45 0.69 7.66
CA GLY A 65 0.31 0.29 6.85
C GLY A 65 -0.68 1.43 6.65
N LEU A 66 -1.77 1.12 5.97
CA LEU A 66 -2.95 1.96 5.84
C LEU A 66 -3.84 1.76 7.07
N SER A 67 -4.29 2.85 7.70
CA SER A 67 -5.26 2.79 8.78
C SER A 67 -6.66 2.38 8.25
N PRO A 68 -7.53 1.75 9.06
CA PRO A 68 -8.90 1.45 8.65
C PRO A 68 -9.68 2.70 8.25
N GLU A 69 -9.48 3.82 8.94
CA GLU A 69 -10.06 5.13 8.60
C GLU A 69 -9.53 5.65 7.26
N GLY A 70 -8.23 5.44 7.00
CA GLY A 70 -7.60 5.77 5.72
C GLY A 70 -8.20 4.96 4.57
N ALA A 71 -8.33 3.64 4.75
CA ALA A 71 -8.98 2.77 3.77
C ALA A 71 -10.42 3.20 3.49
N ARG A 72 -11.19 3.47 4.56
CA ARG A 72 -12.57 3.96 4.46
C ARG A 72 -12.65 5.28 3.69
N TRP A 73 -11.78 6.23 4.03
CA TRP A 73 -11.75 7.53 3.39
C TRP A 73 -11.42 7.43 1.90
N LEU A 74 -10.47 6.57 1.51
CA LEU A 74 -10.14 6.38 0.10
C LEU A 74 -11.32 5.83 -0.71
N VAL A 75 -12.06 4.85 -0.19
CA VAL A 75 -13.19 4.27 -0.91
C VAL A 75 -14.43 5.16 -0.89
N GLU A 76 -14.77 5.75 0.25
CA GLU A 76 -16.00 6.55 0.40
C GLU A 76 -15.86 7.97 -0.15
N GLN A 77 -14.69 8.60 0.02
CA GLN A 77 -14.51 10.02 -0.30
C GLN A 77 -13.80 10.27 -1.63
N ARG A 78 -13.10 9.26 -2.17
CA ARG A 78 -12.31 9.39 -3.41
C ARG A 78 -12.65 8.37 -4.49
N ASP A 79 -13.35 7.27 -4.17
CA ASP A 79 -13.71 6.22 -5.14
C ASP A 79 -12.49 5.78 -5.98
N VAL A 80 -11.44 5.37 -5.26
CA VAL A 80 -10.19 4.87 -5.84
C VAL A 80 -10.37 3.46 -6.39
N ARG A 81 -9.53 3.08 -7.37
CA ARG A 81 -9.64 1.79 -8.08
C ARG A 81 -8.59 0.78 -7.74
N ALA A 82 -7.54 1.18 -7.04
CA ALA A 82 -6.60 0.27 -6.37
C ALA A 82 -5.82 1.03 -5.30
N VAL A 83 -5.30 0.31 -4.32
CA VAL A 83 -4.33 0.84 -3.36
C VAL A 83 -3.10 -0.05 -3.36
N GLY A 84 -1.91 0.55 -3.43
CA GLY A 84 -0.66 -0.17 -3.36
C GLY A 84 0.29 0.42 -2.33
N LEU A 85 1.17 -0.39 -1.78
CA LEU A 85 2.24 0.04 -0.89
C LEU A 85 3.46 -0.90 -0.96
N ASP A 86 4.55 -0.47 -0.35
CA ASP A 86 5.86 -1.10 -0.39
C ASP A 86 6.18 -1.99 0.84
N THR A 87 5.18 -2.27 1.67
CA THR A 87 5.28 -3.19 2.82
C THR A 87 4.63 -4.56 2.55
N ALA A 88 4.84 -5.49 3.47
CA ALA A 88 4.42 -6.89 3.33
C ALA A 88 2.91 -7.09 3.37
N SER A 89 2.16 -6.10 3.85
CA SER A 89 0.70 -6.11 3.95
C SER A 89 0.16 -4.67 3.89
N ILE A 90 -1.04 -4.45 3.34
CA ILE A 90 -1.73 -3.14 3.41
C ILE A 90 -2.07 -2.73 4.83
N ASP A 91 -2.32 -3.70 5.71
CA ASP A 91 -2.42 -3.50 7.15
C ASP A 91 -1.02 -3.46 7.78
N TYR A 92 -0.88 -2.75 8.90
CA TYR A 92 0.34 -2.73 9.72
C TYR A 92 0.70 -4.11 10.29
N GLY A 93 1.98 -4.28 10.65
CA GLY A 93 2.56 -5.59 10.99
C GLY A 93 1.78 -6.43 12.00
N GLN A 94 1.35 -5.82 13.10
CA GLN A 94 0.66 -6.52 14.19
C GLN A 94 -0.85 -6.64 13.97
N SER A 95 -1.38 -6.23 12.81
CA SER A 95 -2.81 -6.34 12.52
C SER A 95 -3.25 -7.81 12.57
N ARG A 96 -4.37 -8.04 13.26
CA ARG A 96 -5.00 -9.36 13.37
C ARG A 96 -6.35 -9.43 12.69
N LEU A 97 -7.00 -8.27 12.57
CA LEU A 97 -8.36 -8.16 12.03
C LEU A 97 -8.38 -7.81 10.54
N PHE A 98 -7.23 -7.36 10.00
CA PHE A 98 -7.07 -6.99 8.60
C PHE A 98 -8.17 -6.02 8.14
N GLU A 99 -8.46 -5.01 8.95
CA GLU A 99 -9.61 -4.13 8.72
C GLU A 99 -9.44 -3.31 7.44
N SER A 100 -8.23 -2.86 7.13
CA SER A 100 -7.94 -2.14 5.89
C SER A 100 -8.17 -3.05 4.68
N HIS A 101 -7.67 -4.29 4.71
CA HIS A 101 -8.01 -5.29 3.69
C HIS A 101 -9.51 -5.47 3.52
N ARG A 102 -10.24 -5.69 4.63
CA ARG A 102 -11.68 -5.97 4.60
C ARG A 102 -12.46 -4.80 4.02
N ILE A 103 -12.13 -3.57 4.41
CA ILE A 103 -12.78 -2.36 3.90
C ILE A 103 -12.56 -2.22 2.39
N LEU A 104 -11.33 -2.38 1.91
CA LEU A 104 -11.01 -2.29 0.48
C LEU A 104 -11.69 -3.41 -0.32
N ALA A 105 -11.64 -4.65 0.18
CA ALA A 105 -12.26 -5.81 -0.46
C ALA A 105 -13.79 -5.69 -0.57
N LEU A 106 -14.46 -5.19 0.48
CA LEU A 106 -15.91 -4.92 0.47
C LEU A 106 -16.33 -3.91 -0.61
N HIS A 107 -15.41 -3.04 -1.03
CA HIS A 107 -15.62 -2.05 -2.10
C HIS A 107 -15.03 -2.49 -3.44
N ALA A 108 -14.61 -3.75 -3.58
CA ALA A 108 -13.97 -4.30 -4.77
C ALA A 108 -12.72 -3.51 -5.22
N VAL A 109 -11.98 -2.94 -4.25
CA VAL A 109 -10.73 -2.23 -4.51
C VAL A 109 -9.55 -3.19 -4.34
N PRO A 110 -8.83 -3.56 -5.42
CA PRO A 110 -7.65 -4.40 -5.35
C PRO A 110 -6.49 -3.75 -4.59
N ILE A 111 -5.66 -4.60 -4.01
CA ILE A 111 -4.51 -4.25 -3.17
C ILE A 111 -3.22 -4.75 -3.83
N PHE A 112 -2.18 -3.92 -3.84
CA PHE A 112 -0.84 -4.29 -4.27
C PHE A 112 0.16 -4.17 -3.12
N GLU A 113 0.84 -5.26 -2.79
CA GLU A 113 1.76 -5.34 -1.66
C GLU A 113 3.17 -5.67 -2.15
N ASN A 114 4.17 -5.41 -1.31
CA ASN A 114 5.58 -5.63 -1.64
C ASN A 114 6.03 -4.88 -2.92
N LEU A 115 5.44 -3.72 -3.22
CA LEU A 115 5.89 -2.90 -4.35
C LEU A 115 7.31 -2.38 -4.11
N LYS A 116 8.03 -2.13 -5.20
CA LYS A 116 9.39 -1.55 -5.19
C LYS A 116 9.49 -0.45 -6.23
N GLY A 117 10.38 0.53 -5.98
CA GLY A 117 10.67 1.59 -6.95
C GLY A 117 9.63 2.72 -6.95
N LEU A 118 8.81 2.81 -5.90
CA LEU A 118 7.86 3.92 -5.74
C LEU A 118 8.55 5.28 -5.62
N ASP A 119 9.83 5.29 -5.27
CA ASP A 119 10.68 6.47 -5.22
C ASP A 119 11.05 7.04 -6.60
N GLN A 120 10.90 6.26 -7.65
CA GLN A 120 11.19 6.64 -9.04
C GLN A 120 9.97 7.19 -9.78
N LEU A 121 8.79 7.17 -9.14
CA LEU A 121 7.55 7.65 -9.75
C LEU A 121 7.39 9.16 -9.55
N PRO A 122 6.81 9.88 -10.53
CA PRO A 122 6.30 11.22 -10.28
C PRO A 122 5.18 11.16 -9.24
N VAL A 123 4.96 12.28 -8.54
CA VAL A 123 3.94 12.36 -7.49
C VAL A 123 2.53 12.08 -8.02
N THR A 124 2.26 12.47 -9.26
CA THR A 124 1.02 12.20 -10.00
C THR A 124 1.32 11.96 -11.47
N GLY A 125 0.37 11.36 -12.20
CA GLY A 125 0.43 11.24 -13.67
C GLY A 125 1.07 9.95 -14.22
N ALA A 126 1.57 9.05 -13.37
CA ALA A 126 2.04 7.74 -13.82
C ALA A 126 0.88 6.83 -14.25
N LEU A 127 1.07 6.08 -15.34
CA LEU A 127 0.16 4.99 -15.72
C LEU A 127 0.67 3.68 -15.13
N VAL A 128 -0.11 3.07 -14.25
CA VAL A 128 0.24 1.79 -13.61
C VAL A 128 -0.47 0.63 -14.32
N VAL A 129 0.30 -0.40 -14.67
CA VAL A 129 -0.23 -1.68 -15.16
C VAL A 129 0.18 -2.77 -14.17
N ALA A 130 -0.81 -3.40 -13.55
CA ALA A 130 -0.64 -4.44 -12.54
C ALA A 130 -1.59 -5.60 -12.86
N LEU A 131 -1.09 -6.58 -13.60
CA LEU A 131 -1.88 -7.70 -14.12
C LEU A 131 -1.57 -8.98 -13.33
N PRO A 132 -2.44 -9.42 -12.41
CA PRO A 132 -2.24 -10.68 -11.70
C PRO A 132 -2.37 -11.88 -12.62
N MET A 133 -1.72 -12.99 -12.23
CA MET A 133 -1.94 -14.27 -12.90
C MET A 133 -3.43 -14.64 -12.84
N LYS A 134 -3.95 -15.20 -13.93
CA LYS A 134 -5.35 -15.60 -14.05
C LYS A 134 -5.56 -16.99 -13.41
N ILE A 135 -5.58 -17.03 -12.08
CA ILE A 135 -5.83 -18.24 -11.29
C ILE A 135 -7.35 -18.43 -11.14
N GLU A 136 -7.86 -19.62 -11.49
CA GLU A 136 -9.27 -19.97 -11.30
C GLU A 136 -9.64 -19.93 -9.80
N GLY A 137 -10.67 -19.16 -9.44
CA GLY A 137 -11.10 -18.99 -8.05
C GLY A 137 -10.08 -18.26 -7.14
N GLY A 138 -9.02 -17.67 -7.70
CA GLY A 138 -7.98 -17.01 -6.92
C GLY A 138 -8.46 -15.73 -6.24
N SER A 139 -8.21 -15.59 -4.94
CA SER A 139 -8.43 -14.35 -4.19
C SER A 139 -7.33 -13.30 -4.42
N GLY A 140 -6.19 -13.71 -4.96
CA GLY A 140 -5.04 -12.88 -5.31
C GLY A 140 -3.99 -13.71 -6.03
N ALA A 141 -3.01 -13.04 -6.65
CA ALA A 141 -1.89 -13.70 -7.30
C ALA A 141 -0.67 -12.77 -7.37
N PRO A 142 0.55 -13.32 -7.41
CA PRO A 142 1.73 -12.60 -7.87
C PRO A 142 1.46 -11.92 -9.21
N LEU A 143 2.04 -10.73 -9.37
CA LEU A 143 1.91 -9.91 -10.58
C LEU A 143 3.21 -9.20 -10.91
N ARG A 144 3.33 -8.78 -12.17
CA ARG A 144 4.38 -7.84 -12.58
C ARG A 144 3.77 -6.45 -12.64
N ALA A 145 4.06 -5.61 -11.64
CA ALA A 145 3.70 -4.21 -11.64
C ALA A 145 4.70 -3.44 -12.51
N ILE A 146 4.20 -2.64 -13.44
CA ILE A 146 5.00 -1.68 -14.21
C ILE A 146 4.31 -0.32 -14.16
N ALA A 147 5.11 0.73 -14.27
CA ALA A 147 4.62 2.09 -14.39
C ALA A 147 5.24 2.75 -15.62
N PHE A 148 4.42 3.40 -16.43
CA PHE A 148 4.87 4.31 -17.47
C PHE A 148 4.86 5.72 -16.87
N ILE A 149 6.02 6.36 -16.90
CA ILE A 149 6.20 7.76 -16.51
C ILE A 149 6.38 8.55 -17.80
N ALA A 150 5.87 9.79 -17.86
CA ALA A 150 6.14 10.64 -19.00
C ALA A 150 7.66 10.88 -19.10
N ASP A 151 8.21 10.80 -20.31
CA ASP A 151 9.55 11.33 -20.54
C ASP A 151 9.50 12.82 -20.20
N ASN A 152 10.36 13.28 -19.28
CA ASN A 152 10.57 14.71 -19.13
C ASN A 152 11.14 15.23 -20.46
N PRO A 153 10.46 16.15 -21.18
CA PRO A 153 11.10 16.88 -22.25
C PRO A 153 12.25 17.75 -21.72
#